data_AF-A0A455UHS9-F1
#
_entry.id   AF-A0A455UHS9-F1
#
_cell.length_a   1.000
_cell.length_b   1.000
_cell.length_c   1.000
_cell.angle_alpha   90.00
_cell.angle_beta   90.00
_cell.angle_gamma   90.00
#
_symmetry.space_group_name_H-M   'P 1'
#
loop_
_entity.id
_entity.type
_entity.pdbx_description
1 polymer ?
#
loop_
_entity_poly.entity_id
_entity_poly.type
_entity_poly.pdbx_seq_one_letter_code
_entity_poly.pdbx_strand_id
1 'polypeptide(L)'
;MNTSQASRDSDKSVATDESPSVMQHARVHEGWSFPLGATWDGLGVNFALFSAHATRVELCLFDETGEWELARVELPEYTDEVWHGYLPDARPGQLYGYRVHGPYAPEEGHRFNPNKLLLDPYAKQIVGDLKWDEALFGYTIGHPDGDLSFDERDSAPFMPRCRVIDPAFTWGRSRGVQLPWDHTILYETHVRGYTMRHPSVPEALRGTFAGLMVNDVVDYIRSLGVSSVELLPIHAFVDDQHLLEQGLRNYWGYNTLGFFAPTRAISRVKVSMNSRNW
;
A
#
# COMPACT_ATOMS: atom_id res chain seq x y z
N MET A 1 64.78 -38.77 -21.87
CA MET A 1 64.41 -37.69 -22.83
C MET A 1 62.91 -37.54 -22.75
N ASN A 2 62.47 -36.49 -22.06
CA ASN A 2 61.08 -36.20 -21.72
C ASN A 2 60.28 -35.82 -22.96
N THR A 3 59.17 -36.50 -23.18
CA THR A 3 58.08 -36.10 -24.06
C THR A 3 57.15 -35.17 -23.31
N SER A 4 57.15 -33.89 -23.70
CA SER A 4 56.20 -32.88 -23.25
C SER A 4 54.90 -32.98 -24.05
N GLN A 5 53.78 -33.20 -23.38
CA GLN A 5 52.46 -32.90 -23.92
C GLN A 5 51.66 -32.10 -22.89
N ALA A 6 51.13 -30.99 -23.39
CA ALA A 6 50.52 -29.91 -22.64
C ALA A 6 49.17 -30.31 -22.04
N SER A 7 49.01 -30.09 -20.74
CA SER A 7 47.72 -30.01 -20.06
C SER A 7 47.10 -28.64 -20.35
N ARG A 8 46.00 -28.63 -21.11
CA ARG A 8 45.07 -27.49 -21.16
C ARG A 8 44.13 -27.62 -19.97
N ASP A 9 44.43 -26.93 -18.89
CA ASP A 9 43.48 -26.73 -17.81
C ASP A 9 42.36 -25.81 -18.29
N SER A 10 41.14 -26.31 -18.17
CA SER A 10 39.89 -25.62 -18.42
C SER A 10 39.68 -24.55 -17.35
N ASP A 11 39.73 -23.29 -17.79
CA ASP A 11 39.38 -22.11 -17.02
C ASP A 11 37.87 -22.14 -16.70
N LYS A 12 37.51 -22.63 -15.50
CA LYS A 12 36.16 -22.50 -14.95
C LYS A 12 36.12 -21.18 -14.19
N SER A 13 35.62 -20.14 -14.86
CA SER A 13 35.16 -18.92 -14.22
C SER A 13 34.02 -19.26 -13.25
N VAL A 14 34.34 -19.28 -11.95
CA VAL A 14 33.36 -19.30 -10.88
C VAL A 14 32.67 -17.94 -10.90
N ALA A 15 31.43 -17.91 -11.39
CA ALA A 15 30.55 -16.77 -11.26
C ALA A 15 30.30 -16.56 -9.76
N THR A 16 30.85 -15.47 -9.22
CA THR A 16 30.53 -14.97 -7.90
C THR A 16 29.08 -14.49 -7.92
N ASP A 17 28.25 -15.17 -7.13
CA ASP A 17 26.88 -14.79 -6.79
C ASP A 17 26.93 -13.48 -5.99
N GLU A 18 26.87 -12.35 -6.70
CA GLU A 18 26.72 -11.04 -6.07
C GLU A 18 25.25 -10.84 -5.67
N SER A 19 24.94 -11.27 -4.44
CA SER A 19 23.81 -10.72 -3.71
C SER A 19 23.95 -9.19 -3.63
N PRO A 20 22.92 -8.39 -3.92
CA PRO A 20 23.04 -6.94 -3.83
C PRO A 20 23.38 -6.53 -2.40
N SER A 21 24.52 -5.84 -2.25
CA SER A 21 24.97 -5.29 -0.97
C SER A 21 24.00 -4.21 -0.47
N VAL A 22 23.25 -4.50 0.58
CA VAL A 22 22.44 -3.51 1.29
C VAL A 22 23.27 -2.85 2.40
N MET A 23 23.09 -1.55 2.56
CA MET A 23 22.99 -0.79 3.84
C MET A 23 23.78 0.53 3.81
N GLN A 24 23.17 1.57 3.26
CA GLN A 24 23.30 2.87 3.91
C GLN A 24 22.55 2.72 5.25
N HIS A 25 23.26 2.72 6.38
CA HIS A 25 22.63 2.63 7.70
C HIS A 25 21.72 3.84 7.89
N ALA A 26 20.42 3.66 7.65
CA ALA A 26 19.43 4.66 8.00
C ALA A 26 19.52 4.89 9.51
N ARG A 27 19.64 6.16 9.90
CA ARG A 27 19.67 6.52 11.31
C ARG A 27 18.28 6.26 11.90
N VAL A 28 18.20 5.32 12.83
CA VAL A 28 16.97 4.96 13.53
C VAL A 28 17.09 5.30 15.01
N HIS A 29 16.02 5.86 15.57
CA HIS A 29 15.83 6.10 16.99
C HIS A 29 14.66 5.28 17.52
N GLU A 30 14.49 5.25 18.85
CA GLU A 30 13.42 4.53 19.56
C GLU A 30 12.01 4.86 19.02
N GLY A 31 11.72 6.13 18.76
CA GLY A 31 10.37 6.55 18.39
C GLY A 31 9.34 6.27 19.49
N TRP A 32 8.09 6.15 19.10
CA TRP A 32 6.94 6.01 19.99
C TRP A 32 5.99 4.91 19.49
N SER A 33 5.39 4.15 20.41
CA SER A 33 4.39 3.13 20.11
C SER A 33 3.04 3.69 19.63
N PHE A 34 2.83 5.01 19.71
CA PHE A 34 1.61 5.68 19.26
C PHE A 34 1.92 7.05 18.64
N PRO A 35 1.15 7.51 17.63
CA PRO A 35 0.06 6.81 16.94
C PRO A 35 0.55 5.66 16.06
N LEU A 36 -0.33 4.68 15.83
CA LEU A 36 -0.08 3.56 14.92
C LEU A 36 0.07 4.03 13.47
N GLY A 37 0.88 3.30 12.71
CA GLY A 37 1.29 3.58 11.35
C GLY A 37 2.41 4.60 11.23
N ALA A 38 2.62 5.10 10.00
CA ALA A 38 3.59 6.16 9.73
C ALA A 38 3.03 7.57 10.03
N THR A 39 3.73 8.33 10.87
CA THR A 39 3.36 9.69 11.25
C THR A 39 4.55 10.65 11.13
N TRP A 40 4.41 11.62 10.23
CA TRP A 40 5.37 12.71 10.05
C TRP A 40 5.07 13.85 11.03
N ASP A 41 6.11 14.35 11.70
CA ASP A 41 6.00 15.39 12.74
C ASP A 41 6.69 16.72 12.36
N GLY A 42 7.25 16.83 11.16
CA GLY A 42 8.03 17.97 10.70
C GLY A 42 9.54 17.76 10.72
N LEU A 43 10.05 16.86 11.58
CA LEU A 43 11.47 16.57 11.74
C LEU A 43 11.86 15.20 11.19
N GLY A 44 10.92 14.26 11.14
CA GLY A 44 11.11 12.89 10.68
C GLY A 44 9.81 12.11 10.69
N VAL A 45 9.90 10.79 10.59
CA VAL A 45 8.72 9.91 10.58
C VAL A 45 8.84 8.87 11.70
N ASN A 46 7.82 8.84 12.55
CA ASN A 46 7.60 7.76 13.50
C ASN A 46 6.84 6.62 12.82
N PHE A 47 7.32 5.40 12.95
CA PHE A 47 6.67 4.18 12.48
C PHE A 47 6.28 3.33 13.67
N ALA A 48 5.02 2.88 13.73
CA ALA A 48 4.52 2.00 14.78
C ALA A 48 3.60 0.92 14.20
N LEU A 49 3.93 -0.36 14.43
CA LEU A 49 3.21 -1.52 13.90
C LEU A 49 2.85 -2.48 15.03
N PHE A 50 1.56 -2.73 15.22
CA PHE A 50 1.09 -3.78 16.12
C PHE A 50 1.44 -5.16 15.56
N SER A 51 2.11 -5.99 16.37
CA SER A 51 2.28 -7.42 16.11
C SER A 51 2.72 -8.17 17.38
N ALA A 52 1.76 -8.81 18.05
CA ALA A 52 1.99 -9.52 19.32
C ALA A 52 2.87 -10.78 19.19
N HIS A 53 2.92 -11.39 17.99
CA HIS A 53 3.62 -12.67 17.76
C HIS A 53 4.83 -12.56 16.83
N ALA A 54 5.14 -11.35 16.33
CA ALA A 54 6.35 -11.15 15.56
C ALA A 54 7.58 -11.33 16.44
N THR A 55 8.65 -11.88 15.87
CA THR A 55 9.97 -11.96 16.51
C THR A 55 10.91 -10.86 16.03
N ARG A 56 10.61 -10.23 14.89
CA ARG A 56 11.33 -9.09 14.33
C ARG A 56 10.47 -8.39 13.29
N VAL A 57 10.54 -7.06 13.23
CA VAL A 57 9.90 -6.25 12.17
C VAL A 57 10.94 -5.43 11.43
N GLU A 58 10.97 -5.58 10.11
CA GLU A 58 11.81 -4.78 9.22
C GLU A 58 10.94 -3.80 8.42
N LEU A 59 11.27 -2.51 8.52
CA LEU A 59 10.76 -1.44 7.67
C LEU A 59 11.55 -1.43 6.36
N CYS A 60 10.88 -1.73 5.26
CA CYS A 60 11.45 -1.68 3.91
C CYS A 60 11.19 -0.30 3.30
N LEU A 61 12.25 0.44 2.96
CA LEU A 61 12.18 1.73 2.28
C LEU A 61 12.41 1.55 0.79
N PHE A 62 11.61 2.24 -0.02
CA PHE A 62 11.71 2.18 -1.48
C PHE A 62 12.04 3.55 -2.07
N ASP A 63 12.52 3.54 -3.31
CA ASP A 63 12.71 4.74 -4.11
C ASP A 63 11.37 5.43 -4.45
N GLU A 64 11.44 6.57 -5.13
CA GLU A 64 10.25 7.35 -5.48
C GLU A 64 9.30 6.61 -6.43
N THR A 65 9.85 5.69 -7.24
CA THR A 65 9.07 4.86 -8.17
C THR A 65 8.39 3.68 -7.45
N GLY A 66 8.96 3.21 -6.34
CA GLY A 66 8.53 2.04 -5.60
C GLY A 66 9.09 0.72 -6.15
N GLU A 67 9.91 0.80 -7.20
CA GLU A 67 10.48 -0.35 -7.91
C GLU A 67 11.66 -0.94 -7.13
N TRP A 68 12.50 -0.09 -6.54
CA TRP A 68 13.74 -0.52 -5.89
C TRP A 68 13.67 -0.36 -4.38
N GLU A 69 13.95 -1.44 -3.65
CA GLU A 69 14.13 -1.40 -2.20
C GLU A 69 15.49 -0.79 -1.89
N LEU A 70 15.49 0.38 -1.24
CA LEU A 70 16.70 1.15 -0.91
C LEU A 70 17.35 0.67 0.37
N ALA A 71 16.54 0.28 1.36
CA ALA A 71 17.02 -0.13 2.67
C ALA A 71 15.99 -0.98 3.41
N ARG A 72 16.49 -1.83 4.31
CA ARG A 72 15.71 -2.46 5.38
C ARG A 72 16.21 -1.96 6.72
N VAL A 73 15.28 -1.50 7.56
CA VAL A 73 15.57 -0.98 8.89
C VAL A 73 14.81 -1.82 9.89
N GLU A 74 15.52 -2.52 10.77
CA GLU A 74 14.88 -3.22 11.89
C GLU A 74 14.29 -2.19 12.87
N LEU A 75 13.02 -2.36 13.26
CA LEU A 75 12.41 -1.51 14.27
C LEU A 75 12.98 -1.89 15.65
N PRO A 76 13.65 -0.94 16.35
CA PRO A 76 14.47 -1.27 17.51
C PRO A 76 13.67 -1.56 18.78
N GLU A 77 12.47 -0.99 18.91
CA GLU A 77 11.73 -1.00 20.16
C GLU A 77 10.40 -1.75 20.05
N TYR A 78 9.98 -2.31 21.17
CA TYR A 78 8.75 -3.08 21.32
C TYR A 78 8.07 -2.77 22.65
N THR A 79 6.95 -2.06 22.61
CA THR A 79 6.17 -1.64 23.78
C THR A 79 4.72 -2.04 23.58
N ASP A 80 4.13 -2.76 24.53
CA ASP A 80 2.71 -3.18 24.52
C ASP A 80 2.26 -3.79 23.18
N GLU A 81 3.03 -4.76 22.67
CA GLU A 81 2.76 -5.46 21.40
C GLU A 81 2.93 -4.62 20.13
N VAL A 82 3.49 -3.41 20.26
CA VAL A 82 3.76 -2.50 19.16
C VAL A 82 5.26 -2.37 18.93
N TRP A 83 5.68 -2.70 17.71
CA TRP A 83 7.03 -2.46 17.20
C TRP A 83 7.14 -1.02 16.72
N HIS A 84 8.16 -0.30 17.12
CA HIS A 84 8.31 1.11 16.72
C HIS A 84 9.76 1.56 16.52
N GLY A 85 9.87 2.65 15.76
CA GLY A 85 11.14 3.31 15.45
C GLY A 85 10.91 4.65 14.77
N TYR A 86 11.90 5.54 14.86
CA TYR A 86 11.83 6.88 14.29
C TYR A 86 12.98 7.14 13.32
N LEU A 87 12.65 7.61 12.11
CA LEU A 87 13.61 7.93 11.06
C LEU A 87 13.65 9.46 10.84
N PRO A 88 14.72 10.16 11.27
CA PRO A 88 14.87 11.61 11.09
C PRO A 88 14.99 12.04 9.63
N ASP A 89 15.45 11.14 8.76
CA ASP A 89 15.70 11.45 7.34
C ASP A 89 14.47 11.19 6.47
N ALA A 90 13.46 10.48 7.00
CA ALA A 90 12.22 10.20 6.27
C ALA A 90 11.34 11.46 6.16
N ARG A 91 10.63 11.59 5.03
CA ARG A 91 9.77 12.73 4.70
C ARG A 91 8.45 12.25 4.08
N PRO A 92 7.40 13.10 4.03
CA PRO A 92 6.22 12.83 3.22
C PRO A 92 6.60 12.49 1.78
N GLY A 93 5.95 11.49 1.21
CA GLY A 93 6.30 10.92 -0.09
C GLY A 93 7.11 9.63 -0.02
N GLN A 94 7.84 9.37 1.08
CA GLN A 94 8.60 8.14 1.29
C GLN A 94 7.71 6.92 1.10
N LEU A 95 8.11 6.03 0.19
CA LEU A 95 7.45 4.76 -0.06
C LEU A 95 8.03 3.68 0.87
N TYR A 96 7.16 2.88 1.45
CA TYR A 96 7.58 1.84 2.40
C TYR A 96 6.64 0.63 2.40
N GLY A 97 7.09 -0.43 3.05
CA GLY A 97 6.32 -1.61 3.45
C GLY A 97 7.00 -2.29 4.63
N TYR A 98 6.47 -3.43 5.06
CA TYR A 98 7.02 -4.21 6.17
C TYR A 98 7.38 -5.64 5.75
N ARG A 99 8.44 -6.18 6.35
CA ARG A 99 8.67 -7.64 6.42
C ARG A 99 8.63 -8.04 7.88
N VAL A 100 7.80 -9.02 8.19
CA VAL A 100 7.53 -9.42 9.58
C VAL A 100 7.96 -10.87 9.75
N HIS A 101 8.88 -11.07 10.69
CA HIS A 101 9.43 -12.37 11.06
C HIS A 101 8.66 -12.94 12.25
N GLY A 102 8.58 -14.26 12.32
CA GLY A 102 7.90 -14.96 13.40
C GLY A 102 7.76 -16.45 13.08
N PRO A 103 7.04 -17.21 13.91
CA PRO A 103 6.81 -18.63 13.67
C PRO A 103 6.01 -18.87 12.38
N TYR A 104 6.43 -19.84 11.57
CA TYR A 104 5.58 -20.43 10.53
C TYR A 104 5.08 -21.78 11.03
N ALA A 105 3.94 -21.77 11.71
CA ALA A 105 3.23 -22.94 12.20
C ALA A 105 1.76 -22.83 11.77
N PRO A 106 1.43 -23.11 10.49
CA PRO A 106 0.09 -22.91 9.93
C PRO A 106 -1.03 -23.64 10.68
N GLU A 107 -0.72 -24.79 11.28
CA GLU A 107 -1.63 -25.58 12.13
C GLU A 107 -2.05 -24.85 13.42
N GLU A 108 -1.18 -23.96 13.93
CA GLU A 108 -1.45 -23.11 15.09
C GLU A 108 -1.97 -21.71 14.66
N GLY A 109 -2.15 -21.49 13.35
CA GLY A 109 -2.54 -20.21 12.77
C GLY A 109 -1.39 -19.21 12.55
N HIS A 110 -0.17 -19.54 12.96
CA HIS A 110 1.00 -18.69 12.75
C HIS A 110 1.52 -18.80 11.31
N ARG A 111 1.45 -17.69 10.55
CA ARG A 111 1.78 -17.64 9.11
C ARG A 111 2.80 -16.55 8.77
N PHE A 112 3.76 -16.32 9.65
CA PHE A 112 4.81 -15.32 9.41
C PHE A 112 5.71 -15.75 8.24
N ASN A 113 5.80 -14.92 7.22
CA ASN A 113 6.67 -15.16 6.07
C ASN A 113 7.35 -13.85 5.66
N PRO A 114 8.61 -13.61 6.06
CA PRO A 114 9.31 -12.36 5.77
C PRO A 114 9.65 -12.18 4.28
N ASN A 115 9.51 -13.21 3.45
CA ASN A 115 9.66 -13.09 1.99
C ASN A 115 8.50 -12.31 1.37
N LYS A 116 7.38 -12.19 2.09
CA LYS A 116 6.20 -11.44 1.63
C LYS A 116 6.26 -10.00 2.16
N LEU A 117 6.31 -9.04 1.25
CA LEU A 117 6.18 -7.63 1.59
C LEU A 117 4.73 -7.35 2.02
N LEU A 118 4.58 -6.76 3.20
CA LEU A 118 3.29 -6.41 3.80
C LEU A 118 3.05 -4.90 3.71
N LEU A 119 1.77 -4.54 3.59
CA LEU A 119 1.34 -3.16 3.76
C LEU A 119 1.20 -2.84 5.25
N ASP A 120 1.46 -1.60 5.61
CA ASP A 120 1.04 -1.05 6.89
C ASP A 120 -0.49 -1.02 6.96
N PRO A 121 -1.13 -1.74 7.92
CA PRO A 121 -2.58 -1.70 8.09
C PRO A 121 -3.12 -0.31 8.44
N TYR A 122 -2.26 0.60 8.90
CA TYR A 122 -2.56 2.00 9.23
C TYR A 122 -2.14 2.98 8.12
N ALA A 123 -1.74 2.49 6.95
CA ALA A 123 -1.34 3.32 5.83
C ALA A 123 -2.47 4.27 5.40
N LYS A 124 -2.16 5.57 5.38
CA LYS A 124 -3.10 6.64 4.98
C LYS A 124 -3.11 6.86 3.45
N GLN A 125 -2.15 6.27 2.74
CA GLN A 125 -2.07 6.25 1.29
C GLN A 125 -1.35 5.00 0.80
N ILE A 126 -1.91 4.36 -0.24
CA ILE A 126 -1.33 3.21 -0.94
C ILE A 126 -1.06 3.60 -2.40
N VAL A 127 0.13 3.26 -2.90
CA VAL A 127 0.64 3.66 -4.21
C VAL A 127 1.01 2.42 -5.01
N GLY A 128 0.66 2.44 -6.30
CA GLY A 128 0.83 1.29 -7.18
C GLY A 128 -0.47 0.50 -7.32
N ASP A 129 -0.38 -0.60 -8.06
CA ASP A 129 -1.45 -1.56 -8.28
C ASP A 129 -0.90 -2.93 -7.91
N LEU A 130 -1.72 -3.77 -7.26
CA LEU A 130 -1.36 -5.16 -7.00
C LEU A 130 -1.32 -5.93 -8.33
N LYS A 131 -0.21 -6.61 -8.59
CA LYS A 131 -0.03 -7.47 -9.76
C LYS A 131 -0.14 -8.91 -9.29
N TRP A 132 -1.18 -9.62 -9.72
CA TRP A 132 -1.34 -11.02 -9.32
C TRP A 132 -0.17 -11.87 -9.81
N ASP A 133 0.48 -12.54 -8.85
CA ASP A 133 1.57 -13.47 -9.04
C ASP A 133 1.54 -14.48 -7.88
N GLU A 134 1.97 -15.72 -8.14
CA GLU A 134 2.03 -16.75 -7.10
C GLU A 134 2.95 -16.37 -5.93
N ALA A 135 3.96 -15.53 -6.17
CA ALA A 135 4.84 -15.02 -5.12
C ALA A 135 4.11 -14.21 -4.04
N LEU A 136 2.89 -13.71 -4.32
CA LEU A 136 2.04 -13.04 -3.33
C LEU A 136 1.53 -13.99 -2.23
N PHE A 137 1.53 -15.30 -2.47
CA PHE A 137 1.05 -16.29 -1.52
C PHE A 137 2.17 -16.70 -0.56
N GLY A 138 1.84 -16.85 0.72
CA GLY A 138 2.77 -17.31 1.77
C GLY A 138 3.18 -18.78 1.65
N TYR A 139 2.48 -19.53 0.81
CA TYR A 139 2.62 -20.96 0.56
C TYR A 139 2.72 -21.22 -0.94
N THR A 140 3.28 -22.37 -1.32
CA THR A 140 3.54 -22.70 -2.71
C THR A 140 2.26 -23.22 -3.37
N ILE A 141 1.73 -22.49 -4.35
CA ILE A 141 0.56 -22.90 -5.13
C ILE A 141 0.82 -24.26 -5.81
N GLY A 142 -0.09 -25.21 -5.61
CA GLY A 142 0.03 -26.56 -6.16
C GLY A 142 0.94 -27.51 -5.38
N HIS A 143 1.50 -27.09 -4.24
CA HIS A 143 2.28 -27.98 -3.38
C HIS A 143 1.39 -29.10 -2.79
N PRO A 144 1.89 -30.34 -2.61
CA PRO A 144 1.12 -31.43 -2.00
C PRO A 144 0.55 -31.10 -0.62
N ASP A 145 1.33 -30.36 0.18
CA ASP A 145 0.92 -29.90 1.52
C ASP A 145 0.03 -28.63 1.50
N GLY A 146 -0.35 -28.15 0.31
CA GLY A 146 -1.25 -27.00 0.16
C GLY A 146 -0.76 -25.75 0.89
N ASP A 147 -1.66 -25.17 1.70
CA ASP A 147 -1.42 -23.95 2.46
C ASP A 147 -0.54 -24.15 3.72
N LEU A 148 -0.13 -25.38 4.00
CA LEU A 148 0.87 -25.71 5.03
C LEU A 148 2.30 -25.52 4.54
N SER A 149 2.51 -25.49 3.21
CA SER A 149 3.82 -25.25 2.62
C SER A 149 4.32 -23.83 2.86
N PHE A 150 5.62 -23.60 2.70
CA PHE A 150 6.25 -22.30 2.87
C PHE A 150 6.87 -21.85 1.55
N ASP A 151 6.45 -20.68 1.06
CA ASP A 151 6.97 -20.11 -0.19
C ASP A 151 8.02 -19.03 0.08
N GLU A 152 9.21 -19.21 -0.50
CA GLU A 152 10.36 -18.34 -0.28
C GLU A 152 10.51 -17.21 -1.32
N ARG A 153 9.64 -17.13 -2.32
CA ARG A 153 9.72 -16.11 -3.38
C ARG A 153 9.42 -14.73 -2.81
N ASP A 154 10.18 -13.73 -3.24
CA ASP A 154 9.94 -12.34 -2.86
C ASP A 154 8.68 -11.78 -3.55
N SER A 155 7.76 -11.23 -2.75
CA SER A 155 6.51 -10.64 -3.26
C SER A 155 6.62 -9.14 -3.59
N ALA A 156 7.73 -8.48 -3.21
CA ALA A 156 7.87 -7.03 -3.35
C ALA A 156 7.58 -6.50 -4.78
N PRO A 157 8.05 -7.12 -5.89
CA PRO A 157 7.78 -6.62 -7.24
C PRO A 157 6.29 -6.54 -7.64
N PHE A 158 5.44 -7.26 -6.90
CA PHE A 158 4.01 -7.48 -7.20
C PHE A 158 3.07 -6.73 -6.25
N MET A 159 3.59 -6.32 -5.08
CA MET A 159 2.85 -5.56 -4.09
C MET A 159 2.79 -4.07 -4.42
N PRO A 160 1.74 -3.33 -4.01
CA PRO A 160 1.80 -1.89 -3.90
C PRO A 160 2.69 -1.45 -2.71
N ARG A 161 2.86 -0.13 -2.53
CA ARG A 161 3.62 0.47 -1.42
C ARG A 161 2.75 1.37 -0.58
N CYS A 162 3.03 1.42 0.71
CA CYS A 162 2.50 2.47 1.58
C CYS A 162 3.28 3.77 1.32
N ARG A 163 2.63 4.91 1.52
CA ARG A 163 3.27 6.23 1.42
C ARG A 163 3.07 7.02 2.70
N VAL A 164 4.17 7.59 3.21
CA VAL A 164 4.10 8.59 4.27
C VAL A 164 3.41 9.84 3.73
N ILE A 165 2.35 10.31 4.39
CA ILE A 165 1.64 11.53 3.99
C ILE A 165 2.00 12.69 4.91
N ASP A 166 1.84 13.90 4.39
CA ASP A 166 1.69 15.09 5.22
C ASP A 166 0.22 15.18 5.66
N PRO A 167 -0.10 15.12 6.97
CA PRO A 167 -1.47 15.24 7.44
C PRO A 167 -2.02 16.68 7.37
N ALA A 168 -1.20 17.69 7.07
CA ALA A 168 -1.63 19.07 7.05
C ALA A 168 -2.68 19.35 5.96
N PHE A 169 -3.89 19.74 6.38
CA PHE A 169 -4.94 20.22 5.50
C PHE A 169 -5.72 21.35 6.17
N THR A 170 -5.98 22.45 5.45
CA THR A 170 -6.70 23.61 5.98
C THR A 170 -8.18 23.52 5.64
N TRP A 171 -9.00 23.12 6.62
CA TRP A 171 -10.46 23.01 6.49
C TRP A 171 -11.21 24.36 6.43
N GLY A 172 -10.51 25.48 6.68
CA GLY A 172 -11.10 26.82 6.67
C GLY A 172 -12.21 26.97 7.73
N ARG A 173 -13.35 27.58 7.34
CA ARG A 173 -14.52 27.78 8.21
C ARG A 173 -15.51 26.60 8.19
N SER A 174 -15.20 25.53 7.45
CA SER A 174 -16.09 24.38 7.33
C SER A 174 -16.20 23.69 8.70
N ARG A 175 -17.43 23.49 9.18
CA ARG A 175 -17.74 22.66 10.36
C ARG A 175 -18.53 21.46 9.87
N GLY A 176 -18.28 20.29 10.46
CA GLY A 176 -19.10 19.11 10.21
C GLY A 176 -20.57 19.42 10.45
N VAL A 177 -21.42 19.10 9.49
CA VAL A 177 -22.87 19.23 9.62
C VAL A 177 -23.34 18.07 10.50
N GLN A 178 -23.76 18.36 11.73
CA GLN A 178 -24.34 17.37 12.64
C GLN A 178 -25.87 17.45 12.53
N LEU A 179 -26.45 16.59 11.70
CA LEU A 179 -27.91 16.46 11.54
C LEU A 179 -28.46 15.47 12.57
N PRO A 180 -29.53 15.81 13.30
CA PRO A 180 -30.29 14.85 14.10
C PRO A 180 -30.81 13.70 13.24
N TRP A 181 -30.81 12.47 13.77
CA TRP A 181 -31.20 11.27 13.03
C TRP A 181 -32.64 11.29 12.50
N ASP A 182 -33.55 11.91 13.23
CA ASP A 182 -34.95 12.11 12.83
C ASP A 182 -35.11 13.10 11.66
N HIS A 183 -34.06 13.86 11.34
CA HIS A 183 -33.99 14.75 10.18
C HIS A 183 -33.12 14.19 9.04
N THR A 184 -32.61 12.96 9.19
CA THR A 184 -31.71 12.34 8.21
C THR A 184 -32.47 11.63 7.10
N ILE A 185 -32.16 12.00 5.85
CA ILE A 185 -32.59 11.31 4.63
C ILE A 185 -31.32 10.90 3.88
N LEU A 186 -31.10 9.59 3.78
CA LEU A 186 -29.91 8.99 3.17
C LEU A 186 -30.06 8.88 1.65
N TYR A 187 -28.97 9.18 0.95
CA TYR A 187 -28.82 8.95 -0.49
C TYR A 187 -27.59 8.09 -0.76
N GLU A 188 -27.81 6.79 -0.97
CA GLU A 188 -26.74 5.86 -1.33
C GLU A 188 -26.27 6.11 -2.78
N THR A 189 -24.97 6.25 -2.98
CA THR A 189 -24.41 6.42 -4.32
C THR A 189 -22.99 5.88 -4.46
N HIS A 190 -22.64 5.56 -5.70
CA HIS A 190 -21.30 5.13 -6.06
C HIS A 190 -20.51 6.31 -6.65
N VAL A 191 -19.38 6.68 -6.03
CA VAL A 191 -18.53 7.82 -6.45
C VAL A 191 -18.22 7.80 -7.96
N ARG A 192 -17.75 6.64 -8.45
CA ARG A 192 -17.47 6.44 -9.88
C ARG A 192 -18.71 6.57 -10.75
N GLY A 193 -19.72 5.71 -10.54
CA GLY A 193 -20.89 5.63 -11.41
C GLY A 193 -21.66 6.93 -11.54
N TYR A 194 -21.81 7.65 -10.42
CA TYR A 194 -22.63 8.84 -10.36
C TYR A 194 -22.20 9.92 -11.37
N THR A 195 -20.90 10.18 -11.47
CA THR A 195 -20.37 11.25 -12.32
C THR A 195 -19.75 10.76 -13.63
N MET A 196 -19.59 9.44 -13.84
CA MET A 196 -18.88 8.89 -15.00
C MET A 196 -19.44 9.34 -16.35
N ARG A 197 -20.75 9.56 -16.44
CA ARG A 197 -21.45 9.99 -17.67
C ARG A 197 -22.11 11.36 -17.52
N HIS A 198 -21.82 12.10 -16.46
CA HIS A 198 -22.47 13.37 -16.18
C HIS A 198 -21.97 14.46 -17.15
N PRO A 199 -22.87 15.12 -17.91
CA PRO A 199 -22.46 16.04 -18.97
C PRO A 199 -21.72 17.27 -18.43
N SER A 200 -22.17 17.82 -17.31
CA SER A 200 -21.54 18.99 -16.67
C SER A 200 -20.23 18.71 -15.95
N VAL A 201 -19.87 17.44 -15.73
CA VAL A 201 -18.61 17.10 -15.04
C VAL A 201 -17.51 17.02 -16.09
N PRO A 202 -16.42 17.81 -15.96
CA PRO A 202 -15.27 17.75 -16.86
C PRO A 202 -14.72 16.34 -16.95
N GLU A 203 -14.32 15.90 -18.15
CA GLU A 203 -13.90 14.51 -18.41
C GLU A 203 -12.78 14.05 -17.47
N ALA A 204 -11.85 14.94 -17.11
CA ALA A 204 -10.76 14.67 -16.19
C ALA A 204 -11.20 14.35 -14.74
N LEU A 205 -12.39 14.79 -14.34
CA LEU A 205 -12.95 14.65 -12.99
C LEU A 205 -14.05 13.58 -12.90
N ARG A 206 -14.52 13.06 -14.04
CA ARG A 206 -15.60 12.06 -14.08
C ARG A 206 -15.21 10.80 -13.33
N GLY A 207 -16.10 10.38 -12.43
CA GLY A 207 -15.98 9.21 -11.59
C GLY A 207 -14.99 9.33 -10.44
N THR A 208 -14.70 10.55 -9.99
CA THR A 208 -13.75 10.86 -8.90
C THR A 208 -14.44 11.63 -7.76
N PHE A 209 -13.80 11.73 -6.60
CA PHE A 209 -14.26 12.62 -5.52
C PHE A 209 -14.42 14.08 -5.99
N ALA A 210 -13.47 14.58 -6.79
CA ALA A 210 -13.56 15.93 -7.34
C ALA A 210 -14.75 16.11 -8.29
N GLY A 211 -15.12 15.05 -9.02
CA GLY A 211 -16.33 15.04 -9.85
C GLY A 211 -17.61 15.22 -9.04
N LEU A 212 -17.70 14.61 -7.86
CA LEU A 212 -18.85 14.77 -6.96
C LEU A 212 -18.97 16.19 -6.38
N MET A 213 -17.89 16.97 -6.38
CA MET A 213 -17.88 18.34 -5.88
C MET A 213 -18.22 19.39 -6.97
N VAL A 214 -18.50 18.96 -8.21
CA VAL A 214 -18.95 19.88 -9.25
C VAL A 214 -20.31 20.48 -8.86
N ASN A 215 -20.45 21.81 -8.98
CA ASN A 215 -21.64 22.53 -8.48
C ASN A 215 -22.96 21.91 -8.99
N ASP A 216 -23.10 21.62 -10.28
CA ASP A 216 -24.30 21.00 -10.84
C ASP A 216 -24.66 19.66 -10.17
N VAL A 217 -23.67 18.87 -9.78
CA VAL A 217 -23.86 17.60 -9.05
C VAL A 217 -24.37 17.88 -7.63
N VAL A 218 -23.70 18.79 -6.92
CA VAL A 218 -24.05 19.14 -5.54
C VAL A 218 -25.43 19.79 -5.47
N ASP A 219 -25.73 20.72 -6.38
CA ASP A 219 -26.99 21.43 -6.49
C ASP A 219 -28.14 20.46 -6.80
N TYR A 220 -27.92 19.49 -7.69
CA TYR A 220 -28.89 18.44 -7.95
C TYR A 220 -29.15 17.57 -6.72
N ILE A 221 -28.11 17.04 -6.07
CA ILE A 221 -28.26 16.24 -4.85
C ILE A 221 -29.03 17.03 -3.79
N ARG A 222 -28.70 18.31 -3.61
CA ARG A 222 -29.40 19.20 -2.69
C ARG A 222 -30.88 19.39 -3.07
N SER A 223 -31.19 19.53 -4.35
CA SER A 223 -32.56 19.70 -4.85
C SER A 223 -33.47 18.48 -4.64
N LEU A 224 -32.88 17.28 -4.49
CA LEU A 224 -33.64 16.07 -4.13
C LEU A 224 -34.21 16.15 -2.71
N GLY A 225 -33.71 17.07 -1.88
CA GLY A 225 -34.10 17.20 -0.48
C GLY A 225 -33.46 16.16 0.45
N VAL A 226 -32.46 15.42 -0.03
CA VAL A 226 -31.68 14.51 0.81
C VAL A 226 -30.74 15.29 1.72
N SER A 227 -30.47 14.77 2.91
CA SER A 227 -29.65 15.45 3.90
C SER A 227 -28.23 14.91 3.97
N SER A 228 -28.04 13.64 3.60
CA SER A 228 -26.80 12.91 3.81
C SER A 228 -26.55 11.94 2.66
N VAL A 229 -25.33 11.92 2.15
CA VAL A 229 -24.91 11.01 1.07
C VAL A 229 -24.13 9.86 1.70
N GLU A 230 -24.57 8.64 1.43
CA GLU A 230 -23.88 7.41 1.82
C GLU A 230 -23.10 6.89 0.62
N LEU A 231 -21.78 6.83 0.73
CA LEU A 231 -20.93 6.36 -0.36
C LEU A 231 -20.72 4.86 -0.22
N LEU A 232 -20.85 4.14 -1.34
CA LEU A 232 -20.28 2.79 -1.45
C LEU A 232 -18.78 2.80 -1.09
N PRO A 233 -18.19 1.64 -0.73
CA PRO A 233 -16.84 1.53 -0.19
C PRO A 233 -15.79 2.41 -0.87
N ILE A 234 -15.16 3.25 -0.07
CA ILE A 234 -14.11 4.18 -0.52
C ILE A 234 -12.72 3.83 0.01
N HIS A 235 -12.60 2.82 0.87
CA HIS A 235 -11.30 2.30 1.32
C HIS A 235 -10.51 1.73 0.14
N ALA A 236 -9.19 1.66 0.27
CA ALA A 236 -8.36 0.98 -0.70
C ALA A 236 -8.77 -0.50 -0.78
N PHE A 237 -9.02 -0.98 -2.00
CA PHE A 237 -9.44 -2.35 -2.30
C PHE A 237 -8.69 -2.87 -3.53
N VAL A 238 -8.74 -4.18 -3.75
CA VAL A 238 -8.16 -4.85 -4.92
C VAL A 238 -9.23 -5.48 -5.79
N ASP A 239 -8.88 -5.65 -7.07
CA ASP A 239 -9.65 -6.48 -8.00
C ASP A 239 -9.21 -7.94 -7.80
N ASP A 240 -10.14 -8.83 -7.43
CA ASP A 240 -9.87 -10.26 -7.22
C ASP A 240 -9.32 -10.92 -8.50
N GLN A 241 -8.38 -11.85 -8.34
CA GLN A 241 -7.73 -12.54 -9.46
C GLN A 241 -8.76 -13.17 -10.41
N HIS A 242 -9.75 -13.89 -9.88
CA HIS A 242 -10.76 -14.57 -10.69
C HIS A 242 -11.62 -13.58 -11.51
N LEU A 243 -11.80 -12.33 -11.05
CA LEU A 243 -12.53 -11.31 -11.80
C LEU A 243 -11.67 -10.83 -12.97
N LEU A 244 -10.39 -10.59 -12.72
CA LEU A 244 -9.46 -10.13 -13.74
C LEU A 244 -9.26 -11.18 -14.86
N GLU A 245 -9.21 -12.46 -14.51
CA GLU A 245 -9.16 -13.58 -15.47
C GLU A 245 -10.39 -13.61 -16.39
N GLN A 246 -11.53 -13.09 -15.93
CA GLN A 246 -12.76 -12.95 -16.71
C GLN A 246 -12.90 -11.58 -17.39
N GLY A 247 -11.89 -10.70 -17.30
CA GLY A 247 -11.96 -9.33 -17.81
C GLY A 247 -12.90 -8.41 -17.02
N LEU A 248 -13.30 -8.81 -15.81
CA LEU A 248 -14.15 -8.07 -14.90
C LEU A 248 -13.31 -7.27 -13.88
N ARG A 249 -13.98 -6.42 -13.11
CA ARG A 249 -13.38 -5.63 -12.02
C ARG A 249 -14.33 -5.56 -10.83
N ASN A 250 -13.79 -5.39 -9.64
CA ASN A 250 -14.57 -5.12 -8.45
C ASN A 250 -15.08 -3.68 -8.51
N TYR A 251 -16.31 -3.52 -9.01
CA TYR A 251 -16.92 -2.22 -9.13
C TYR A 251 -17.31 -1.66 -7.76
N TRP A 252 -17.97 -2.43 -6.90
CA TRP A 252 -18.50 -1.95 -5.62
C TRP A 252 -17.43 -1.68 -4.56
N GLY A 253 -16.29 -2.37 -4.59
CA GLY A 253 -15.19 -2.14 -3.66
C GLY A 253 -15.30 -2.83 -2.30
N TYR A 254 -16.23 -3.78 -2.12
CA TYR A 254 -16.37 -4.58 -0.88
C TYR A 254 -15.27 -5.65 -0.73
N ASN A 255 -14.01 -5.25 -0.85
CA ASN A 255 -12.83 -6.09 -0.65
C ASN A 255 -11.66 -5.22 -0.12
N THR A 256 -11.82 -4.68 1.09
CA THR A 256 -10.90 -3.68 1.64
C THR A 256 -9.52 -4.28 1.91
N LEU A 257 -8.49 -3.65 1.34
CA LEU A 257 -7.08 -3.91 1.60
C LEU A 257 -6.49 -2.93 2.63
N GLY A 258 -6.97 -1.69 2.68
CA GLY A 258 -6.47 -0.67 3.62
C GLY A 258 -7.57 0.25 4.13
N PHE A 259 -7.85 0.20 5.43
CA PHE A 259 -8.96 0.92 6.06
C PHE A 259 -8.74 2.42 6.20
N PHE A 260 -7.48 2.88 6.18
CA PHE A 260 -7.13 4.30 6.37
C PHE A 260 -6.77 5.02 5.07
N ALA A 261 -6.64 4.28 3.96
CA ALA A 261 -6.32 4.83 2.65
C ALA A 261 -7.57 4.85 1.77
N PRO A 262 -7.89 5.96 1.08
CA PRO A 262 -8.94 5.96 0.07
C PRO A 262 -8.49 5.21 -1.20
N THR A 263 -9.42 4.57 -1.90
CA THR A 263 -9.12 3.86 -3.15
C THR A 263 -8.63 4.79 -4.24
N ARG A 264 -7.53 4.38 -4.88
CA ARG A 264 -6.85 5.13 -5.95
C ARG A 264 -7.74 5.31 -7.18
N ALA A 265 -8.66 4.38 -7.44
CA ALA A 265 -9.52 4.40 -8.63
C ALA A 265 -10.43 5.64 -8.71
N ILE A 266 -10.85 6.18 -7.55
CA ILE A 266 -11.75 7.36 -7.46
C ILE A 266 -11.04 8.60 -6.88
N SER A 267 -9.80 8.44 -6.41
CA SER A 267 -8.98 9.54 -5.87
C SER A 267 -8.09 10.22 -6.93
N ARG A 268 -7.94 9.61 -8.10
CA ARG A 268 -7.10 10.15 -9.18
C ARG A 268 -7.79 11.28 -9.93
N VAL A 269 -7.22 12.48 -9.86
CA VAL A 269 -7.47 13.50 -10.89
C VAL A 269 -6.63 13.14 -12.11
N LYS A 270 -7.27 12.93 -13.26
CA LYS A 270 -6.53 12.74 -14.51
C LYS A 270 -5.89 14.06 -14.89
N VAL A 271 -4.62 14.25 -14.55
CA VAL A 271 -3.86 15.37 -15.09
C VAL A 271 -3.64 15.08 -16.56
N SER A 272 -4.30 15.84 -17.45
CA SER A 272 -3.92 15.88 -18.85
C SER A 272 -2.53 16.51 -18.89
N MET A 273 -1.50 15.68 -19.03
CA MET A 273 -0.20 16.14 -19.50
C MET A 273 -0.40 16.57 -20.95
N ASN A 274 -0.78 17.83 -21.15
CA ASN A 274 -0.54 18.51 -22.42
C ASN A 274 0.98 18.73 -22.50
N SER A 275 1.71 17.71 -22.95
CA SER A 275 3.06 17.88 -23.49
C SER A 275 2.93 18.63 -24.81
N ARG A 276 2.87 19.97 -24.71
CA ARG A 276 3.21 20.88 -25.80
C ARG A 276 4.04 22.04 -25.26
N ASN A 277 5.24 22.12 -25.83
CA ASN A 277 6.15 23.27 -25.90
C ASN A 277 6.88 23.60 -24.60
N TRP A 278 8.13 23.13 -24.47
CA TRP A 278 9.32 23.91 -24.81
C TRP A 278 10.36 23.01 -25.47
#